data_AF-A0A2M8E5A1-F1
#
_entry.id   AF-A0A2M8E5A1-F1
#
_cell.length_a   1.000
_cell.length_b   1.000
_cell.length_c   1.000
_cell.angle_alpha   90.00
_cell.angle_beta   90.00
_cell.angle_gamma   90.00
#
_symmetry.space_group_name_H-M   'P 1'
#
loop_
_entity.id
_entity.type
_entity.pdbx_description
1 polymer ?
#
loop_
_entity_poly.entity_id
_entity_poly.type
_entity_poly.pdbx_seq_one_letter_code
_entity_poly.pdbx_strand_id
1 'polypeptide(L)'
;MTTFDVHRGLWLDLPSVMRDADSATYSRALELYRNQRVLTLDITPVKKDWLLEGQVQGTQRAPYYVEVDLKRSFNGQVVNWDSECTCPVGYQCKHALALMIKAAYKGWQLLGDTQAAALHSSKPLSAEQQAKLAQEEAAR
;
A
#
# COMPACT_ATOMS: atom_id res chain seq x y z
N MET A 1 -9.26 23.20 -20.15
CA MET A 1 -9.22 21.81 -19.66
C MET A 1 -8.14 21.74 -18.59
N THR A 2 -8.51 22.00 -17.33
CA THR A 2 -7.59 21.96 -16.19
C THR A 2 -7.44 20.51 -15.75
N THR A 3 -6.30 19.91 -16.05
CA THR A 3 -5.83 18.72 -15.37
C THR A 3 -5.67 19.10 -13.90
N PHE A 4 -6.62 18.68 -13.05
CA PHE A 4 -6.44 18.76 -11.61
C PHE A 4 -5.21 17.93 -11.25
N ASP A 5 -4.16 18.61 -10.80
CA ASP A 5 -3.01 17.99 -10.17
C ASP A 5 -3.47 17.38 -8.84
N VAL A 6 -4.02 16.17 -8.90
CA VAL A 6 -4.55 15.38 -7.79
C VAL A 6 -3.44 14.87 -6.85
N HIS A 7 -2.18 15.23 -7.09
CA HIS A 7 -1.02 14.68 -6.38
C HIS A 7 -0.29 15.67 -5.47
N ARG A 8 -0.80 16.89 -5.25
CA ARG A 8 -0.15 17.85 -4.33
C ARG A 8 -0.23 17.49 -2.84
N GLY A 9 -0.99 16.45 -2.47
CA GLY A 9 -1.16 15.99 -1.09
C GLY A 9 -0.65 14.57 -0.86
N LEU A 10 -0.47 14.21 0.42
CA LEU A 10 -0.21 12.84 0.84
C LEU A 10 -1.32 11.91 0.35
N TRP A 11 -1.00 10.63 0.14
CA TRP A 11 -1.99 9.62 -0.25
C TRP A 11 -3.06 9.43 0.84
N LEU A 12 -2.62 9.51 2.10
CA LEU A 12 -3.43 9.58 3.31
C LEU A 12 -3.11 10.88 4.07
N ASP A 13 -4.14 11.56 4.55
CA ASP A 13 -4.01 12.71 5.42
C ASP A 13 -3.61 12.26 6.84
N LEU A 14 -2.39 12.57 7.26
CA LEU A 14 -1.85 12.12 8.57
C LEU A 14 -2.67 12.60 9.79
N PRO A 15 -3.20 13.84 9.84
CA PRO A 15 -4.14 14.24 10.89
C PRO A 15 -5.35 13.31 11.00
N SER A 16 -5.93 12.88 9.87
CA SER A 16 -7.04 11.91 9.91
C SER A 16 -6.62 10.52 10.38
N VAL A 17 -5.40 10.05 10.05
CA VAL A 17 -4.84 8.79 10.59
C VAL A 17 -4.68 8.87 12.10
N MET A 18 -4.21 10.01 12.62
CA MET A 18 -3.98 10.21 14.06
C MET A 18 -5.28 10.28 14.87
N ARG A 19 -6.40 10.67 14.26
CA ARG A 19 -7.68 10.89 14.96
C ARG A 19 -8.16 9.65 15.71
N ASP A 20 -7.99 8.48 15.11
CA ASP A 20 -8.52 7.22 15.64
C ASP A 20 -7.46 6.43 16.45
N ALA A 21 -6.26 6.99 16.60
CA ALA A 21 -5.15 6.39 17.33
C ALA A 21 -4.85 7.15 18.63
N ASP A 22 -4.47 6.42 19.68
CA ASP A 22 -3.91 7.06 20.87
C ASP A 22 -2.55 7.68 20.57
N SER A 23 -2.24 8.80 21.25
CA SER A 23 -1.06 9.61 20.96
C SER A 23 0.26 8.86 21.17
N ALA A 24 0.35 7.98 22.18
CA ALA A 24 1.55 7.20 22.46
C ALA A 24 1.79 6.12 21.38
N THR A 25 0.74 5.50 20.86
CA THR A 25 0.82 4.56 19.75
C THR A 25 1.24 5.26 18.46
N TYR A 26 0.69 6.44 18.18
CA TYR A 26 1.10 7.24 17.03
C TYR A 26 2.58 7.67 17.12
N SER A 27 3.05 8.15 18.27
CA SER A 27 4.47 8.53 18.46
C SER A 27 5.42 7.37 18.17
N ARG A 28 5.13 6.18 18.70
CA ARG A 28 5.97 4.98 18.44
C ARG A 28 5.88 4.52 16.98
N ALA A 29 4.71 4.67 16.34
CA ALA A 29 4.55 4.37 14.93
C ALA A 29 5.43 5.29 14.07
N LEU A 30 5.49 6.58 14.41
CA LEU A 30 6.35 7.54 13.76
C LEU A 30 7.84 7.19 13.93
N GLU A 31 8.25 6.73 15.12
CA GLU A 31 9.62 6.23 15.35
C GLU A 31 9.95 5.04 14.46
N LEU A 32 9.05 4.05 14.35
CA LEU A 32 9.23 2.90 13.46
C LEU A 32 9.38 3.35 12.00
N TYR A 33 8.52 4.24 11.53
CA TYR A 33 8.60 4.79 10.17
C TYR A 33 9.92 5.53 9.93
N ARG A 34 10.30 6.46 10.83
CA ARG A 34 11.53 7.27 10.70
C ARG A 34 12.78 6.40 10.70
N ASN A 35 12.79 5.34 11.51
CA ASN A 35 13.88 4.37 11.59
C ASN A 35 13.82 3.30 10.49
N GLN A 36 13.04 3.51 9.42
CA GLN A 36 12.91 2.60 8.26
C GLN A 36 12.56 1.17 8.65
N ARG A 37 11.73 1.00 9.69
CA ARG A 37 11.31 -0.33 10.18
C ARG A 37 10.15 -0.93 9.40
N VAL A 38 9.46 -0.14 8.57
CA VAL A 38 8.43 -0.66 7.66
C VAL A 38 9.13 -1.16 6.40
N LEU A 39 9.34 -2.46 6.32
CA LEU A 39 10.19 -3.12 5.32
C LEU A 39 9.50 -3.19 3.96
N THR A 40 8.27 -3.71 3.93
CA THR A 40 7.46 -3.81 2.71
C THR A 40 6.16 -3.03 2.87
N LEU A 41 5.55 -2.68 1.75
CA LEU A 41 4.22 -2.07 1.69
C LEU A 41 3.64 -2.39 0.31
N ASP A 42 2.54 -3.12 0.30
CA ASP A 42 1.69 -3.37 -0.84
C ASP A 42 0.35 -2.67 -0.62
N ILE A 43 -0.21 -2.10 -1.70
CA ILE A 43 -1.45 -1.34 -1.66
C ILE A 43 -2.37 -1.89 -2.74
N THR A 44 -3.43 -2.57 -2.33
CA THR A 44 -4.35 -3.26 -3.22
C THR A 44 -5.74 -2.61 -3.15
N PRO A 45 -6.35 -2.21 -4.27
CA PRO A 45 -7.73 -1.74 -4.26
C PRO A 45 -8.70 -2.91 -4.02
N VAL A 46 -9.62 -2.76 -3.07
CA VAL A 46 -10.66 -3.75 -2.77
C VAL A 46 -12.03 -3.10 -2.88
N LYS A 47 -12.70 -3.29 -4.02
CA LYS A 47 -13.98 -2.63 -4.37
C LYS A 47 -13.87 -1.08 -4.31
N LYS A 48 -14.37 -0.47 -3.23
CA LYS A 48 -14.34 0.99 -2.99
C LYS A 48 -13.35 1.37 -1.88
N ASP A 49 -12.72 0.38 -1.28
CA ASP A 49 -11.79 0.49 -0.15
C ASP A 49 -10.40 0.03 -0.61
N TRP A 50 -9.47 -0.07 0.34
CA TRP A 50 -8.07 -0.40 0.12
C TRP A 50 -7.59 -1.39 1.16
N LEU A 51 -6.73 -2.32 0.74
CA LEU A 51 -6.00 -3.21 1.61
C LEU A 51 -4.54 -2.79 1.60
N LEU A 52 -3.96 -2.55 2.78
CA LEU A 52 -2.53 -2.38 2.95
C LEU A 52 -1.95 -3.61 3.59
N GLU A 53 -0.90 -4.15 2.99
CA GLU A 53 -0.17 -5.29 3.55
C GLU A 53 1.31 -4.95 3.65
N GLY A 54 1.98 -5.50 4.65
CA GLY A 54 3.42 -5.31 4.74
C GLY A 54 4.06 -5.96 5.95
N GLN A 55 5.39 -5.88 5.95
CA GLN A 55 6.22 -6.36 7.04
C GLN A 55 6.83 -5.18 7.80
N VAL A 56 6.68 -5.18 9.12
CA VAL A 56 7.24 -4.15 10.01
C VAL A 56 8.16 -4.80 11.03
N GLN A 57 9.42 -4.40 11.02
CA GLN A 57 10.42 -4.84 11.98
C GLN A 57 10.12 -4.28 13.37
N GLY A 58 9.82 -5.17 14.31
CA GLY A 58 9.66 -4.84 15.72
C GLY A 58 10.86 -5.29 16.56
N THR A 59 10.58 -5.67 17.81
CA THR A 59 11.59 -6.13 18.77
C THR A 59 12.02 -7.59 18.56
N GLN A 60 11.18 -8.41 17.92
CA GLN A 60 11.51 -9.79 17.60
C GLN A 60 12.44 -9.87 16.39
N ARG A 61 13.16 -10.99 16.27
CA ARG A 61 14.05 -11.24 15.13
C ARG A 61 13.28 -11.28 13.79
N ALA A 62 12.13 -11.96 13.78
CA ALA A 62 11.27 -12.00 12.61
C ALA A 62 10.41 -10.71 12.53
N PRO A 63 10.23 -10.10 11.35
CA PRO A 63 9.30 -8.99 11.16
C PRO A 63 7.85 -9.41 11.45
N TYR A 64 7.02 -8.45 11.86
CA TYR A 64 5.59 -8.67 11.97
C TYR A 64 4.92 -8.43 10.63
N TYR A 65 4.09 -9.37 10.20
CA TYR A 65 3.11 -9.14 9.13
C TYR A 65 1.96 -8.29 9.66
N VAL A 66 1.51 -7.36 8.84
CA VAL A 66 0.54 -6.31 9.13
C VAL A 66 -0.43 -6.21 7.97
N GLU A 67 -1.71 -6.17 8.29
CA GLU A 67 -2.82 -5.97 7.37
C GLU A 67 -3.67 -4.78 7.86
N VAL A 68 -4.12 -3.93 6.93
CA VAL A 68 -4.97 -2.77 7.22
C VAL A 68 -6.07 -2.69 6.17
N ASP A 69 -7.32 -2.88 6.57
CA ASP A 69 -8.46 -2.49 5.75
C ASP A 69 -8.70 -0.99 5.91
N LEU A 70 -8.77 -0.29 4.79
CA LEU A 70 -8.72 1.16 4.75
C LEU A 70 -9.75 1.75 3.81
N LYS A 71 -10.59 2.61 4.37
CA LYS A 71 -11.48 3.49 3.62
C LYS A 71 -10.96 4.92 3.66
N ARG A 72 -10.76 5.51 2.49
CA ARG A 72 -10.34 6.92 2.33
C ARG A 72 -11.23 7.65 1.32
N SER A 73 -11.39 8.94 1.53
CA SER A 73 -11.98 9.85 0.55
C SER A 73 -11.00 10.17 -0.58
N PHE A 74 -11.50 10.82 -1.62
CA PHE A 74 -10.69 11.25 -2.76
C PHE A 74 -9.59 12.26 -2.39
N ASN A 75 -9.81 13.08 -1.34
CA ASN A 75 -8.82 14.04 -0.86
C ASN A 75 -7.81 13.45 0.15
N GLY A 76 -7.80 12.12 0.32
CA GLY A 76 -6.85 11.43 1.19
C GLY A 76 -7.27 11.34 2.66
N GLN A 77 -8.40 11.93 3.07
CA GLN A 77 -8.90 11.78 4.43
C GLN A 77 -9.27 10.31 4.70
N VAL A 78 -8.72 9.75 5.78
CA VAL A 78 -9.10 8.45 6.30
C VAL A 78 -10.51 8.57 6.89
N VAL A 79 -11.41 7.73 6.40
CA VAL A 79 -12.83 7.68 6.80
C VAL A 79 -13.05 6.58 7.82
N ASN A 80 -12.43 5.42 7.60
CA ASN A 80 -12.42 4.30 8.53
C ASN A 80 -11.21 3.43 8.24
N TRP A 81 -10.68 2.78 9.25
CA TRP A 81 -9.67 1.74 9.09
C TRP A 81 -9.71 0.79 10.29
N ASP A 82 -9.28 -0.43 10.06
CA ASP A 82 -8.96 -1.39 11.11
C ASP A 82 -7.69 -2.15 10.70
N SER A 83 -7.13 -2.94 11.61
CA SER A 83 -5.88 -3.63 11.30
C SER A 83 -5.65 -4.87 12.13
N GLU A 84 -5.02 -5.85 11.51
CA GLU A 84 -4.46 -7.00 12.18
C GLU A 84 -2.93 -6.99 12.08
N CYS A 85 -2.29 -7.42 13.16
CA CYS A 85 -0.84 -7.52 13.19
C CYS A 85 -0.43 -8.76 13.96
N THR A 86 0.55 -9.48 13.44
CA THR A 86 1.15 -10.66 14.11
C THR A 86 1.96 -10.32 15.37
N CYS A 87 2.00 -9.05 15.79
CA CYS A 87 2.69 -8.65 17.02
C CYS A 87 1.87 -8.98 18.28
N PRO A 88 2.49 -9.02 19.48
CA PRO A 88 1.78 -9.35 20.73
C PRO A 88 0.61 -8.43 21.10
N VAL A 89 0.54 -7.23 20.52
CA VAL A 89 -0.60 -6.30 20.72
C VAL A 89 -1.77 -6.67 19.80
N GLY A 90 -1.50 -7.24 18.64
CA GLY A 90 -2.53 -7.55 17.65
C GLY A 90 -3.12 -6.29 17.02
N TYR A 91 -4.40 -6.08 17.30
CA TYR A 91 -5.26 -5.06 16.71
C TYR A 91 -4.78 -3.62 16.96
N GLN A 92 -4.87 -2.77 15.94
CA GLN A 92 -4.56 -1.32 16.01
C GLN A 92 -3.25 -0.96 16.73
N CYS A 93 -2.22 -1.77 16.48
CA CYS A 93 -0.92 -1.54 17.08
C CYS A 93 -0.10 -0.46 16.35
N LYS A 94 1.01 -0.03 16.96
CA LYS A 94 1.96 0.92 16.35
C LYS A 94 2.52 0.48 14.98
N HIS A 95 2.56 -0.83 14.69
CA HIS A 95 3.07 -1.33 13.41
C HIS A 95 2.07 -1.05 12.28
N ALA A 96 0.76 -1.20 12.54
CA ALA A 96 -0.29 -0.83 11.61
C ALA A 96 -0.24 0.67 11.26
N LEU A 97 -0.15 1.52 12.30
CA LEU A 97 0.02 2.95 12.07
C LEU A 97 1.32 3.28 11.32
N ALA A 98 2.43 2.58 11.58
CA ALA A 98 3.67 2.81 10.84
C ALA A 98 3.51 2.46 9.35
N LEU A 99 2.79 1.37 9.05
CA LEU A 99 2.44 0.99 7.69
C LEU A 99 1.57 2.07 7.02
N MET A 100 0.55 2.58 7.71
CA MET A 100 -0.29 3.68 7.22
C MET A 100 0.51 4.97 6.98
N ILE A 101 1.44 5.33 7.87
CA ILE A 101 2.32 6.50 7.68
C ILE A 101 3.18 6.30 6.42
N LYS A 102 3.76 5.12 6.21
CA LYS A 102 4.50 4.83 4.97
C LYS A 102 3.58 4.96 3.75
N ALA A 103 2.36 4.45 3.83
CA ALA A 103 1.38 4.57 2.76
C ALA A 103 1.00 6.03 2.48
N ALA A 104 0.86 6.87 3.50
CA ALA A 104 0.62 8.30 3.34
C ALA A 104 1.67 8.97 2.44
N TYR A 105 2.95 8.66 2.66
CA TYR A 105 4.06 9.26 1.92
C TYR A 105 4.37 8.57 0.58
N LYS A 106 4.14 7.26 0.48
CA LYS A 106 4.57 6.44 -0.67
C LYS A 106 3.44 5.94 -1.55
N GLY A 107 2.19 6.09 -1.13
CA GLY A 107 1.05 5.48 -1.81
C GLY A 107 0.89 5.95 -3.26
N TRP A 108 1.06 7.25 -3.53
CA TRP A 108 1.01 7.76 -4.90
C TRP A 108 2.13 7.22 -5.79
N GLN A 109 3.35 7.12 -5.24
CA GLN A 109 4.50 6.56 -5.95
C GLN A 109 4.24 5.08 -6.29
N LEU A 110 3.88 4.26 -5.29
CA LEU A 110 3.67 2.83 -5.48
C LEU A 110 2.50 2.53 -6.44
N LEU A 111 1.38 3.24 -6.33
CA LEU A 111 0.23 3.04 -7.22
C LEU A 111 0.48 3.57 -8.64
N GLY A 112 1.33 4.59 -8.80
CA GLY A 112 1.78 5.07 -10.10
C GLY A 112 2.74 4.07 -10.77
N ASP A 113 3.70 3.56 -10.01
CA ASP A 113 4.66 2.55 -10.47
C ASP A 113 3.94 1.25 -10.85
N THR A 114 2.93 0.82 -10.09
CA THR A 114 2.10 -0.35 -10.42
C THR A 114 1.33 -0.16 -11.72
N GLN A 115 0.75 1.02 -11.97
CA GLN A 115 0.09 1.32 -13.24
C GLN A 115 1.08 1.32 -14.41
N ALA A 116 2.25 1.93 -14.24
CA ALA A 116 3.31 1.90 -15.25
C ALA A 116 3.77 0.46 -15.53
N ALA A 117 4.03 -0.34 -14.48
CA ALA A 117 4.41 -1.73 -14.61
C ALA A 117 3.34 -2.58 -15.30
N ALA A 118 2.05 -2.37 -15.00
CA ALA A 118 0.94 -3.05 -15.69
C ALA A 118 0.85 -2.66 -17.17
N LEU A 119 1.07 -1.38 -17.50
CA LEU A 119 1.13 -0.89 -18.88
C LEU A 119 2.37 -1.41 -19.64
N HIS A 120 3.49 -1.62 -18.96
CA HIS A 120 4.71 -2.16 -19.56
C HIS A 120 4.68 -3.70 -19.69
N SER A 121 3.99 -4.39 -18.78
CA SER A 121 3.83 -5.86 -18.80
C SER A 121 2.77 -6.32 -19.80
N SER A 122 1.88 -5.43 -20.22
CA SER A 122 0.89 -5.69 -21.29
C SER A 122 1.44 -5.51 -22.70
N LYS A 123 2.77 -5.45 -22.88
CA LYS A 123 3.39 -5.45 -24.21
C LYS A 123 2.80 -6.63 -25.01
N PRO A 124 2.19 -6.39 -26.18
CA PRO A 124 1.59 -7.46 -26.96
C PRO A 124 2.65 -8.51 -27.27
N LEU A 125 2.27 -9.79 -27.21
CA LEU A 125 3.06 -10.90 -27.75
C LEU A 125 3.64 -10.43 -29.09
N SER A 126 4.95 -10.53 -29.26
CA SER A 126 5.57 -10.08 -30.51
C SER A 126 4.95 -10.85 -31.68
N ALA A 127 4.93 -10.26 -32.87
CA ALA A 127 4.40 -10.92 -34.07
C ALA A 127 5.03 -12.31 -34.28
N GLU A 128 6.30 -12.49 -33.89
CA GLU A 128 6.99 -13.78 -33.91
C GLU A 128 6.47 -14.77 -32.86
N GLN A 129 6.15 -14.30 -31.65
CA GLN A 129 5.55 -15.15 -30.61
C GLN A 129 4.11 -15.56 -30.98
N GLN A 130 3.36 -14.66 -31.61
CA GLN A 130 2.03 -14.96 -32.14
C GLN A 130 2.09 -15.94 -33.32
N ALA A 131 3.05 -15.78 -34.22
CA ALA A 131 3.26 -16.70 -35.35
C ALA A 131 3.68 -18.10 -34.87
N LYS A 132 4.53 -18.20 -33.85
CA LYS A 132 4.91 -19.49 -33.26
C LYS A 132 3.74 -20.22 -32.63
N LEU A 133 2.92 -19.53 -31.84
CA LEU A 133 1.72 -20.12 -31.24
C LEU A 133 0.72 -20.59 -32.32
N ALA A 134 0.49 -19.79 -33.37
CA ALA A 134 -0.39 -20.18 -34.47
C ALA A 134 0.15 -21.38 -35.28
N GLN A 135 1.49 -21.48 -35.45
CA GLN A 135 2.13 -22.64 -36.08
C GLN A 135 2.01 -23.91 -35.23
N GLU A 136 2.11 -23.79 -33.90
CA GLU A 136 1.95 -24.91 -32.97
C GLU A 136 0.49 -25.39 -32.88
N GLU A 137 -0.48 -24.48 -32.97
CA GLU A 137 -1.91 -24.80 -32.99
C GLU A 137 -2.35 -25.45 -34.31
N ALA A 138 -1.80 -25.02 -35.44
CA ALA A 138 -2.08 -25.62 -36.75
C ALA A 138 -1.42 -27.00 -36.95
N ALA A 139 -0.44 -27.35 -36.12
CA ALA A 139 0.25 -28.64 -36.12
C ALA A 139 -0.40 -29.69 -35.19
N ARG A 140 -1.45 -29.31 -34.46
CA ARG A 140 -2.31 -30.20 -33.66
C ARG A 140 -3.51 -30.68 -34.47
#